data_AF-A0A1D2X3J3-F1
#
_entry.id   AF-A0A1D2X3J3-F1
#
_cell.length_a   1.000
_cell.length_b   1.000
_cell.length_c   1.000
_cell.angle_alpha   90.00
_cell.angle_beta   90.00
_cell.angle_gamma   90.00
#
_symmetry.space_group_name_H-M   'P 1'
#
loop_
_entity.id
_entity.type
_entity.pdbx_description
1 polymer ?
#
loop_
_entity_poly.entity_id
_entity_poly.type
_entity_poly.pdbx_seq_one_letter_code
_entity_poly.pdbx_strand_id
1 'polypeptide(L)' 'MKIEELLKPCPECGSKDKTQHRDFDREFLAYGANGELKCSNCGHIFITRDEAIDIRRAEEKKLKEQKNE' A
#
# COMPACT_ATOMS: atom_id res chain seq x y z
N MET A 1 -5.00 3.79 3.87
CA MET A 1 -4.35 3.32 5.12
C MET A 1 -4.23 4.49 6.09
N LYS A 2 -4.64 4.30 7.34
CA LYS A 2 -4.40 5.29 8.40
C LYS A 2 -2.94 5.22 8.85
N ILE A 3 -2.37 6.36 9.27
CA ILE A 3 -0.96 6.47 9.71
C ILE A 3 -0.64 5.48 10.85
N GLU A 4 -1.62 5.22 11.73
CA GLU A 4 -1.50 4.33 12.87
C GLU A 4 -1.19 2.87 12.47
N GLU A 5 -1.74 2.39 11.35
CA GLU A 5 -1.53 1.02 10.86
C GLU A 5 -0.14 0.86 10.22
N LEU A 6 0.40 1.93 9.65
CA LEU A 6 1.77 1.96 9.13
C LEU A 6 2.79 1.83 10.25
N LEU A 7 2.51 2.37 11.44
CA LEU A 7 3.41 2.33 12.60
C LEU A 7 3.33 1.04 13.42
N LYS A 8 2.34 0.17 13.16
CA LYS A 8 2.24 -1.12 13.86
C LYS A 8 3.47 -2.00 13.54
N PRO A 9 4.06 -2.64 14.56
CA PRO A 9 5.18 -3.55 14.36
C PRO A 9 4.74 -4.74 13.49
N CYS A 10 5.71 -5.32 12.79
CA CYS A 10 5.49 -6.53 12.00
C CYS A 10 5.01 -7.67 12.90
N PRO A 11 3.93 -8.38 12.54
CA PRO A 11 3.39 -9.47 13.36
C PRO A 11 4.34 -10.66 13.47
N GLU A 12 5.26 -10.85 12.52
CA GLU A 12 6.18 -11.99 12.50
C GLU A 12 7.50 -11.72 13.22
N CYS A 13 8.11 -10.55 13.02
CA CYS A 13 9.45 -10.26 13.55
C CYS A 13 9.50 -9.08 14.50
N GLY A 14 8.38 -8.38 14.75
CA GLY A 14 8.32 -7.21 15.63
C GLY A 14 9.01 -5.95 15.09
N SER A 15 9.65 -6.01 13.92
CA SER A 15 10.30 -4.85 13.30
C SER A 15 9.28 -3.79 12.89
N LYS A 16 9.62 -2.53 13.09
CA LYS A 16 8.82 -1.38 12.66
C LYS A 16 9.18 -0.92 11.25
N ASP A 17 10.27 -1.44 10.70
CA ASP A 17 10.78 -1.02 9.40
C ASP A 17 10.02 -1.73 8.27
N LYS A 18 9.39 -0.90 7.44
CA LYS A 18 8.64 -1.33 6.26
C LYS A 18 9.25 -0.70 5.02
N THR A 19 9.47 -1.52 4.01
CA THR A 19 9.94 -1.08 2.69
C THR A 19 8.77 -1.10 1.72
N GLN A 20 8.48 0.05 1.11
CA GLN A 20 7.54 0.13 0.01
C GLN A 20 8.27 -0.16 -1.30
N HIS A 21 7.89 -1.24 -1.98
CA HIS A 21 8.35 -1.51 -3.32
C HIS A 21 7.56 -0.66 -4.33
N ARG A 22 8.26 -0.18 -5.36
CA ARG A 22 7.65 0.55 -6.47
C ARG A 22 7.99 -0.16 -7.76
N ASP A 23 6.94 -0.52 -8.50
CA ASP A 23 7.06 -1.11 -9.82
C ASP A 23 7.21 0.03 -10.82
N PHE A 24 8.36 0.14 -11.47
CA PHE A 24 8.56 1.11 -12.54
C PHE A 24 8.09 0.56 -13.88
N ASP A 25 7.55 1.45 -14.70
CA ASP A 25 7.23 1.15 -16.09
C ASP A 25 8.48 0.67 -16.84
N ARG A 26 8.38 -0.48 -17.53
CA ARG A 26 9.55 -1.14 -18.14
C ARG A 26 10.13 -0.37 -19.32
N GLU A 27 9.36 0.49 -19.96
CA GLU A 27 9.77 1.17 -21.18
C GLU A 27 10.31 2.56 -20.88
N PHE A 28 9.59 3.35 -20.06
CA PHE A 28 9.98 4.74 -19.80
C PHE A 28 10.65 4.94 -18.44
N LEU A 29 10.52 3.99 -17.49
CA LEU A 29 10.98 4.05 -16.08
C LEU A 29 10.59 5.35 -15.31
N ALA A 30 9.85 6.26 -15.95
CA ALA A 30 9.48 7.56 -15.44
C ALA A 30 8.21 7.51 -14.58
N TYR A 31 7.37 6.50 -14.81
CA TYR A 31 6.16 6.27 -14.05
C TYR A 31 6.36 5.08 -13.13
N GLY A 32 6.31 5.33 -11.82
CA GLY A 32 6.35 4.30 -10.79
C GLY A 32 4.95 4.07 -10.23
N ALA A 33 4.48 2.83 -10.30
CA ALA A 33 3.32 2.37 -9.55
C ALA A 33 3.77 1.92 -8.16
N ASN A 34 2.91 2.11 -7.16
CA ASN A 34 3.13 1.47 -5.87
C ASN A 34 2.92 -0.04 -6.05
N GLY A 35 3.92 -0.82 -5.69
CA GLY A 35 3.85 -2.27 -5.67
C GLY A 35 3.38 -2.76 -4.30
N GLU A 36 4.15 -3.68 -3.71
CA GLU A 36 3.92 -4.25 -2.40
C GLU A 36 4.54 -3.43 -1.25
N LEU A 37 3.90 -3.44 -0.08
CA LEU A 37 4.50 -2.98 1.17
C LEU A 37 4.97 -4.19 1.97
N LYS A 38 6.28 -4.33 2.20
CA LYS A 38 6.85 -5.47 2.93
C LYS A 38 7.68 -5.06 4.14
N CYS A 39 7.78 -5.95 5.12
CA CYS A 39 8.72 -5.79 6.22
C CYS A 39 10.16 -5.91 5.70
N SER A 40 11.02 -4.97 6.09
CA SER A 40 12.43 -4.94 5.67
C SER A 40 13.25 -6.09 6.27
N ASN A 41 12.80 -6.66 7.40
CA ASN A 41 13.56 -7.65 8.14
C ASN A 41 13.17 -9.10 7.79
N CYS A 42 11.87 -9.41 7.72
CA CYS A 42 11.40 -10.78 7.44
C CYS A 42 10.72 -10.96 6.07
N GLY A 43 10.45 -9.86 5.34
CA GLY A 43 9.78 -9.94 4.05
C GLY A 43 8.25 -10.09 4.13
N HIS A 44 7.65 -10.08 5.32
CA HIS A 44 6.19 -10.14 5.48
C HIS A 44 5.48 -9.04 4.69
N ILE A 45 4.56 -9.43 3.81
CA ILE A 45 3.81 -8.52 2.94
C ILE A 45 2.60 -8.01 3.70
N PHE A 46 2.55 -6.71 3.96
CA PHE A 46 1.43 -6.07 4.66
C PHE A 46 0.24 -5.84 3.73
N ILE A 47 0.51 -5.31 2.54
CA ILE A 47 -0.48 -5.02 1.50
C ILE A 47 0.16 -5.25 0.14
N THR A 48 -0.56 -5.94 -0.72
CA THR A 48 -0.23 -6.12 -2.12
C THR A 48 -0.74 -4.96 -2.97
N ARG A 49 -0.24 -4.86 -4.19
CA ARG A 49 -0.65 -3.83 -5.15
C ARG A 49 -2.16 -3.87 -5.42
N ASP A 50 -2.70 -5.07 -5.65
CA ASP A 50 -4.10 -5.24 -6.01
C ASP A 50 -5.03 -4.83 -4.87
N GLU A 51 -4.69 -5.22 -3.63
CA GLU A 51 -5.41 -4.77 -2.44
C GLU A 51 -5.38 -3.24 -2.29
N ALA A 52 -4.23 -2.61 -2.55
CA ALA A 52 -4.11 -1.15 -2.50
C ALA A 52 -4.98 -0.46 -3.57
N ILE A 53 -5.09 -1.04 -4.76
CA ILE A 53 -5.94 -0.53 -5.85
C ILE A 53 -7.42 -0.66 -5.48
N ASP A 54 -7.83 -1.80 -4.92
CA ASP A 54 -9.22 -2.05 -4.55
C ASP A 54 -9.68 -1.15 -3.39
N ILE A 55 -8.81 -0.94 -2.39
CA ILE A 55 -9.08 0.03 -1.31
C ILE A 55 -9.29 1.44 -1.88
N ARG A 56 -8.42 1.89 -2.79
CA ARG A 56 -8.55 3.21 -3.43
C ARG A 56 -9.86 3.35 -4.20
N ARG A 57 -10.22 2.34 -5.00
CA ARG A 57 -11.49 2.34 -5.75
C ARG A 57 -12.70 2.39 -4.82
N ALA A 58 -12.65 1.66 -3.70
CA ALA A 58 -13.70 1.68 -2.70
C ALA A 58 -13.82 3.05 -1.99
N GLU A 59 -12.68 3.67 -1.64
CA GLU A 59 -12.64 5.03 -1.08
C GLU A 59 -13.19 6.08 -2.06
N GLU A 60 -12.79 6.00 -3.34
CA GLU A 60 -13.31 6.88 -4.40
C GLU A 60 -14.81 6.72 -4.60
N LYS A 61 -15.33 5.49 -4.53
CA LYS A 61 -16.76 5.23 -4.64
C LYS A 61 -17.54 5.85 -3.47
N LYS A 62 -17.06 5.64 -2.24
CA LYS A 62 -17.66 6.26 -1.03
C LYS A 62 -17.65 7.79 -1.10
N LEU A 63 -16.56 8.39 -1.60
CA LEU A 63 -16.46 9.84 -1.77
C LEU A 63 -17.44 10.38 -2.82
N LYS A 64 -17.68 9.62 -3.90
CA LYS A 64 -18.69 9.99 -4.92
C LYS A 64 -20.11 9.89 -4.39
N GLU A 65 -20.41 8.86 -3.59
CA GLU A 65 -21.71 8.69 -2.93
C GLU A 65 -21.99 9.86 -1.96
N GLN A 66 -21.01 10.25 -1.13
CA GLN A 66 -21.12 11.39 -0.21
C GLN A 66 -21.24 12.76 -0.89
N LYS A 67 -20.82 12.90 -2.16
CA LYS A 67 -20.96 14.15 -2.93
C LYS A 67 -22.28 14.26 -3.68
N ASN A 68 -23.01 13.16 -3.79
CA ASN A 68 -24.29 13.09 -4.46
C ASN A 68 -25.48 13.17 -3.47
N GLU A 69 -25.21 13.20 -2.16
CA GLU A 69 -26.14 13.63 -1.09
C GLU A 69 -26.00 15.13 -0.81
#